data_AF-A0A948D726-F1
#
_entry.id   AF-A0A948D726-F1
#
_cell.length_a   1.000
_cell.length_b   1.000
_cell.length_c   1.000
_cell.angle_alpha   90.00
_cell.angle_beta   90.00
_cell.angle_gamma   90.00
#
_symmetry.space_group_name_H-M   'P 1'
#
loop_
_entity.id
_entity.type
_entity.pdbx_description
1 polymer ?
#
loop_
_entity_poly.entity_id
_entity_poly.type
_entity_poly.pdbx_seq_one_letter_code
_entity_poly.pdbx_strand_id
1 'polypeptide(L)'
;CPFVTENEGHKVVLLPIWKQLRYQIPFGTVEQVIAELRSHAERDPSGMLVYADDGEKFGVWPGTHEHCYNDGWLRQFFKAIYENRDWLEIVPLGKVAGRKAAGRAHIPSASYEEMLHWALPPEAFVEYEQLEKHLKDAGQWERFGRFVRGGHWRGFLTKYEESNLMHKMMLRVSDRLADFEKRFPEKIDQAALARDRLYASQCNCPYWHGVFGGLYLPHIRQAVYSCMIEADHSLRTLSGEREVTIEVYDFDADGSDEVIMADDRFTTVFRPEAGGTLVYLALNRERFNLTDTMTRRREGYHLKLTQAAMPGASKKSNSIHDLVLAKEEGLADFLIEDSYHKRCFIDHFFGDDVTLEKLQTGTFNDEGDFVREPYEYVLLRKAPGLELVRDGQLLRAGKPVPVRVVKRFTFDPDGGRMNVAYELSSPTGGEYEVRFAVENNFNFQAGHADDRYLVIDRERPANSYLDSTGMHDEAYGLAMVDDYRSLAVAVGSDRPAAIWHLPIFTVSLSEGGFEKVYQGTTILHIYRLTLSSSPTKINLSLVAGTNQEVLQRAFATQTVGS
;
A
#
# COMPACT_ATOMS: atom_id res chain seq x y z
N CYS A 1 -8.46 37.87 -8.63
CA CYS A 1 -7.07 38.32 -8.85
C CYS A 1 -6.07 37.31 -8.30
N PRO A 2 -4.87 37.16 -8.92
CA PRO A 2 -3.82 36.27 -8.40
C PRO A 2 -3.25 36.77 -7.07
N PHE A 3 -2.63 35.88 -6.29
CA PHE A 3 -1.82 36.22 -5.12
C PHE A 3 -0.34 35.91 -5.38
N VAL A 4 0.55 36.41 -4.55
CA VAL A 4 1.95 35.96 -4.49
C VAL A 4 2.18 35.30 -3.13
N THR A 5 2.93 34.20 -3.11
CA THR A 5 3.54 33.67 -1.89
C THR A 5 5.06 33.68 -2.05
N GLU A 6 5.77 33.63 -0.94
CA GLU A 6 7.22 33.48 -0.92
C GLU A 6 7.66 32.45 0.12
N ASN A 7 8.78 31.79 -0.16
CA ASN A 7 9.52 30.98 0.80
C ASN A 7 11.03 31.22 0.58
N GLU A 8 11.77 31.55 1.64
CA GLU A 8 13.21 31.85 1.59
C GLU A 8 13.60 32.93 0.56
N GLY A 9 12.71 33.91 0.32
CA GLY A 9 12.92 34.98 -0.66
C GLY A 9 12.57 34.59 -2.10
N HIS A 10 12.25 33.33 -2.38
CA HIS A 10 11.79 32.85 -3.67
C HIS A 10 10.27 33.01 -3.79
N LYS A 11 9.81 33.68 -4.85
CA LYS A 11 8.40 34.04 -5.04
C LYS A 11 7.74 33.17 -6.10
N VAL A 12 6.48 32.81 -5.88
CA VAL A 12 5.61 32.17 -6.88
C VAL A 12 4.22 32.80 -6.86
N VAL A 13 3.53 32.75 -8.01
CA VAL A 13 2.17 33.27 -8.16
C VAL A 13 1.16 32.17 -7.83
N LEU A 14 0.14 32.51 -7.03
CA LEU A 14 -0.93 31.62 -6.61
C LEU A 14 -2.25 31.97 -7.31
N LEU A 15 -2.86 30.97 -7.94
CA LEU A 15 -4.17 31.06 -8.58
C LEU A 15 -5.16 30.15 -7.83
N PRO A 16 -6.05 30.69 -6.98
CA PRO A 16 -6.99 29.87 -6.22
C PRO A 16 -8.15 29.42 -7.12
N ILE A 17 -8.36 28.11 -7.24
CA ILE A 17 -9.51 27.54 -7.94
C ILE A 17 -10.80 27.91 -7.20
N TRP A 18 -11.82 28.35 -7.94
CA TRP A 18 -13.14 28.61 -7.37
C TRP A 18 -13.89 27.30 -7.18
N LYS A 19 -14.04 26.86 -5.92
CA LYS A 19 -14.66 25.58 -5.56
C LYS A 19 -16.01 25.41 -6.23
N GLN A 20 -16.87 26.43 -6.22
CA GLN A 20 -18.23 26.32 -6.77
C GLN A 20 -18.22 26.00 -8.27
N LEU A 21 -17.23 26.50 -9.04
CA LEU A 21 -17.12 26.13 -10.46
C LEU A 21 -16.78 24.65 -10.64
N ARG A 22 -15.99 24.03 -9.76
CA ARG A 22 -15.68 22.58 -9.80
C ARG A 22 -16.91 21.69 -9.61
N TYR A 23 -17.89 22.17 -8.83
CA TYR A 23 -19.11 21.44 -8.53
C TYR A 23 -20.18 21.67 -9.61
N GLN A 24 -20.17 22.84 -10.26
CA GLN A 24 -21.13 23.17 -11.31
C GLN A 24 -20.66 22.77 -12.71
N ILE A 25 -19.37 22.71 -12.99
CA ILE A 25 -18.84 22.34 -14.31
C ILE A 25 -18.32 20.89 -14.24
N PRO A 26 -18.85 19.94 -15.05
CA PRO A 26 -19.98 20.06 -15.98
C PRO A 26 -21.35 19.70 -15.37
N PHE A 27 -21.47 19.47 -14.07
CA PHE A 27 -22.67 18.79 -13.49
C PHE A 27 -23.91 19.69 -13.27
N GLY A 28 -23.74 20.99 -13.11
CA GLY A 28 -24.83 21.97 -13.02
C GLY A 28 -25.38 22.35 -14.39
N THR A 29 -26.50 23.07 -14.46
CA THR A 29 -26.99 23.57 -15.75
C THR A 29 -26.11 24.72 -16.26
N VAL A 30 -26.06 24.90 -17.58
CA VAL A 30 -25.29 26.00 -18.20
C VAL A 30 -25.75 27.36 -17.66
N GLU A 31 -27.06 27.53 -17.46
CA GLU A 31 -27.65 28.76 -16.92
C GLU A 31 -27.18 29.04 -15.50
N GLN A 32 -27.06 28.00 -14.66
CA GLN A 32 -26.56 28.13 -13.29
C GLN A 32 -25.10 28.60 -13.29
N VAL A 33 -24.26 28.05 -14.15
CA VAL A 33 -22.86 28.46 -14.27
C VAL A 33 -22.75 29.91 -14.72
N ILE A 34 -23.49 30.32 -15.76
CA ILE A 34 -23.47 31.70 -16.25
C ILE A 34 -24.02 32.67 -15.20
N ALA A 35 -25.06 32.31 -14.46
CA ALA A 35 -25.61 33.13 -13.37
C ALA A 35 -24.60 33.33 -12.23
N GLU A 36 -23.88 32.29 -11.84
CA GLU A 36 -22.80 32.36 -10.84
C GLU A 36 -21.68 33.33 -11.29
N LEU A 37 -21.23 33.19 -12.55
CA LEU A 37 -20.22 34.08 -13.14
C LEU A 37 -20.70 35.54 -13.20
N ARG A 38 -21.96 35.76 -13.62
CA ARG A 38 -22.54 37.10 -13.70
C ARG A 38 -22.68 37.76 -12.33
N SER A 39 -23.14 37.01 -11.32
CA SER A 39 -23.24 37.53 -9.95
C SER A 39 -21.88 37.97 -9.41
N HIS A 40 -20.78 37.35 -9.82
CA HIS A 40 -19.44 37.78 -9.45
C HIS A 40 -19.01 39.04 -10.21
N ALA A 41 -19.26 39.09 -11.53
CA ALA A 41 -18.93 40.25 -12.35
C ALA A 41 -19.69 41.52 -11.92
N GLU A 42 -20.94 41.40 -11.48
CA GLU A 42 -21.72 42.53 -10.96
C GLU A 42 -21.18 43.07 -9.63
N ARG A 43 -20.56 42.22 -8.80
CA ARG A 43 -19.94 42.61 -7.52
C ARG A 43 -18.52 43.16 -7.70
N ASP A 44 -17.75 42.59 -8.60
CA ASP A 44 -16.40 43.01 -8.96
C ASP A 44 -16.22 42.90 -10.49
N PRO A 45 -16.47 43.97 -11.25
CA PRO A 45 -16.33 43.97 -12.71
C PRO A 45 -14.91 43.70 -13.21
N SER A 46 -13.91 43.93 -12.34
CA SER A 46 -12.49 43.61 -12.61
C SER A 46 -12.08 42.24 -12.07
N GLY A 47 -13.05 41.54 -11.47
CA GLY A 47 -12.88 40.28 -10.79
C GLY A 47 -12.52 39.15 -11.75
N MET A 48 -12.07 38.05 -11.15
CA MET A 48 -11.61 36.91 -11.91
C MET A 48 -11.80 35.65 -11.08
N LEU A 49 -12.40 34.65 -11.71
CA LEU A 49 -12.57 33.31 -11.18
C LEU A 49 -11.68 32.34 -11.95
N VAL A 50 -11.15 31.34 -11.26
CA VAL A 50 -10.28 30.31 -11.85
C VAL A 50 -11.00 28.98 -11.80
N TYR A 51 -11.05 28.30 -12.95
CA TYR A 51 -11.48 26.91 -13.05
C TYR A 51 -10.28 26.06 -13.48
N ALA A 52 -9.99 25.03 -12.70
CA ALA A 52 -9.07 23.96 -13.05
C ALA A 52 -9.53 22.71 -12.29
N ASP A 53 -9.66 21.60 -13.00
CA ASP A 53 -10.22 20.36 -12.49
C ASP A 53 -9.86 19.20 -13.43
N ASP A 54 -10.22 17.98 -13.04
CA ASP A 54 -9.94 16.77 -13.81
C ASP A 54 -10.59 16.80 -15.20
N GLY A 55 -9.84 16.42 -16.22
CA GLY A 55 -10.34 16.34 -17.60
C GLY A 55 -11.32 15.18 -17.79
N GLU A 56 -11.15 14.14 -16.99
CA GLU A 56 -11.93 12.90 -16.95
C GLU A 56 -13.41 13.17 -16.60
N LYS A 57 -13.71 14.29 -15.92
CA LYS A 57 -15.08 14.80 -15.69
C LYS A 57 -15.86 15.02 -16.98
N PHE A 58 -15.18 15.24 -18.09
CA PHE A 58 -15.78 15.50 -19.39
C PHE A 58 -15.77 14.25 -20.26
N GLY A 59 -16.22 13.10 -19.75
CA GLY A 59 -16.54 11.93 -20.58
C GLY A 59 -16.06 10.58 -20.06
N VAL A 60 -15.10 10.54 -19.14
CA VAL A 60 -14.57 9.26 -18.63
C VAL A 60 -15.37 8.79 -17.42
N TRP A 61 -15.71 9.70 -16.52
CA TRP A 61 -16.48 9.36 -15.32
C TRP A 61 -17.87 8.81 -15.67
N PRO A 62 -18.45 7.94 -14.82
CA PRO A 62 -19.74 7.32 -15.09
C PRO A 62 -20.85 8.33 -15.46
N GLY A 63 -21.49 8.10 -16.60
CA GLY A 63 -22.57 8.96 -17.13
C GLY A 63 -22.13 10.29 -17.76
N THR A 64 -20.87 10.71 -17.59
CA THR A 64 -20.42 12.04 -18.07
C THR A 64 -20.28 12.13 -19.59
N HIS A 65 -20.05 11.01 -20.29
CA HIS A 65 -20.02 11.01 -21.75
C HIS A 65 -21.39 11.37 -22.33
N GLU A 66 -22.46 10.72 -21.84
CA GLU A 66 -23.83 11.00 -22.25
C GLU A 66 -24.15 12.48 -22.02
N HIS A 67 -23.92 12.95 -20.79
CA HIS A 67 -24.20 14.34 -20.40
C HIS A 67 -23.41 15.38 -21.20
N CYS A 68 -22.08 15.21 -21.29
CA CYS A 68 -21.22 16.21 -21.92
C CYS A 68 -21.39 16.26 -23.45
N TYR A 69 -21.58 15.10 -24.09
CA TYR A 69 -21.52 14.97 -25.55
C TYR A 69 -22.85 14.63 -26.21
N ASN A 70 -23.62 13.67 -25.69
CA ASN A 70 -24.88 13.23 -26.32
C ASN A 70 -26.02 14.21 -26.00
N ASP A 71 -26.19 14.59 -24.74
CA ASP A 71 -27.09 15.67 -24.30
C ASP A 71 -26.56 17.06 -24.68
N GLY A 72 -25.29 17.14 -25.07
CA GLY A 72 -24.67 18.31 -25.65
C GLY A 72 -24.36 19.43 -24.65
N TRP A 73 -24.23 19.14 -23.36
CA TRP A 73 -23.92 20.14 -22.32
C TRP A 73 -22.68 20.97 -22.67
N LEU A 74 -21.59 20.33 -23.11
CA LEU A 74 -20.32 21.02 -23.38
C LEU A 74 -20.45 22.01 -24.55
N ARG A 75 -21.21 21.63 -25.58
CA ARG A 75 -21.53 22.51 -26.72
C ARG A 75 -22.35 23.71 -26.26
N GLN A 76 -23.37 23.48 -25.43
CA GLN A 76 -24.23 24.53 -24.89
C GLN A 76 -23.43 25.48 -24.00
N PHE A 77 -22.52 24.97 -23.18
CA PHE A 77 -21.65 25.76 -22.32
C PHE A 77 -20.72 26.68 -23.12
N PHE A 78 -20.03 26.17 -24.15
CA PHE A 78 -19.18 27.00 -25.01
C PHE A 78 -19.98 28.05 -25.79
N LYS A 79 -21.19 27.70 -26.25
CA LYS A 79 -22.10 28.66 -26.87
C LYS A 79 -22.48 29.78 -25.88
N ALA A 80 -22.84 29.43 -24.65
CA ALA A 80 -23.22 30.40 -23.62
C ALA A 80 -22.07 31.33 -23.22
N ILE A 81 -20.83 30.81 -23.10
CA ILE A 81 -19.63 31.64 -22.92
C ILE A 81 -19.49 32.63 -24.07
N TYR A 82 -19.62 32.17 -25.32
CA TYR A 82 -19.49 33.02 -26.49
C TYR A 82 -20.59 34.09 -26.58
N GLU A 83 -21.82 33.76 -26.20
CA GLU A 83 -22.96 34.68 -26.18
C GLU A 83 -22.85 35.74 -25.09
N ASN A 84 -22.09 35.48 -24.01
CA ASN A 84 -21.85 36.41 -22.90
C ASN A 84 -20.49 37.13 -22.98
N ARG A 85 -19.82 37.10 -24.13
CA ARG A 85 -18.46 37.65 -24.33
C ARG A 85 -18.36 39.18 -24.19
N ASP A 86 -19.49 39.87 -24.13
CA ASP A 86 -19.56 41.32 -23.92
C ASP A 86 -19.15 41.71 -22.49
N TRP A 87 -19.35 40.82 -21.51
CA TRP A 87 -18.94 41.02 -20.12
C TRP A 87 -18.06 39.90 -19.55
N LEU A 88 -18.06 38.71 -20.16
CA LEU A 88 -17.27 37.55 -19.73
C LEU A 88 -16.06 37.32 -20.65
N GLU A 89 -14.86 37.53 -20.12
CA GLU A 89 -13.60 37.24 -20.82
C GLU A 89 -13.00 35.90 -20.34
N ILE A 90 -12.70 34.99 -21.27
CA ILE A 90 -11.95 33.76 -20.97
C ILE A 90 -10.47 33.99 -21.30
N VAL A 91 -9.61 33.75 -20.31
CA VAL A 91 -8.16 33.98 -20.41
C VAL A 91 -7.37 32.74 -19.97
N PRO A 92 -6.27 32.38 -20.65
CA PRO A 92 -5.37 31.33 -20.18
C PRO A 92 -4.73 31.67 -18.83
N LEU A 93 -4.49 30.64 -18.00
CA LEU A 93 -3.88 30.79 -16.68
C LEU A 93 -2.52 31.52 -16.72
N GLY A 94 -1.71 31.30 -17.76
CA GLY A 94 -0.44 32.00 -17.94
C GLY A 94 -0.59 33.51 -18.10
N LYS A 95 -1.65 33.99 -18.77
CA LYS A 95 -1.94 35.44 -18.85
C LYS A 95 -2.40 35.99 -17.50
N VAL A 96 -3.18 35.21 -16.78
CA VAL A 96 -3.64 35.55 -15.43
C VAL A 96 -2.47 35.68 -14.45
N ALA A 97 -1.50 34.76 -14.51
CA ALA A 97 -0.33 34.77 -13.64
C ALA A 97 0.55 36.02 -13.82
N GLY A 98 0.51 36.65 -14.99
CA GLY A 98 1.21 37.91 -15.27
C GLY A 98 0.48 39.18 -14.80
N ARG A 99 -0.77 39.08 -14.32
CA ARG A 99 -1.53 40.24 -13.82
C ARG A 99 -1.00 40.69 -12.45
N LYS A 100 -1.26 41.96 -12.10
CA LYS A 100 -0.92 42.49 -10.77
C LYS A 100 -1.61 41.66 -9.69
N ALA A 101 -0.83 41.15 -8.74
CA ALA A 101 -1.37 40.39 -7.62
C ALA A 101 -2.22 41.26 -6.69
N ALA A 102 -3.29 40.68 -6.15
CA ALA A 102 -4.13 41.30 -5.12
C ALA A 102 -3.33 41.59 -3.85
N GLY A 103 -2.32 40.77 -3.57
CA GLY A 103 -1.44 40.92 -2.43
C GLY A 103 -0.60 39.67 -2.21
N ARG A 104 -0.04 39.58 -1.01
CA ARG A 104 0.72 38.43 -0.53
C ARG A 104 -0.17 37.55 0.33
N ALA A 105 -0.08 36.23 0.14
CA ALA A 105 -0.73 35.23 0.97
C ALA A 105 0.26 34.13 1.32
N HIS A 106 0.33 33.75 2.59
CA HIS A 106 1.03 32.55 3.04
C HIS A 106 -0.01 31.49 3.37
N ILE A 107 0.11 30.32 2.75
CA ILE A 107 -0.83 29.21 2.91
C ILE A 107 -0.19 28.14 3.81
N PRO A 108 -0.96 27.53 4.74
CA PRO A 108 -0.48 26.36 5.47
C PRO A 108 -0.36 25.16 4.52
N SER A 109 0.25 24.07 4.99
CA SER A 109 0.12 22.77 4.31
C SER A 109 -1.36 22.40 4.22
N ALA A 110 -1.88 22.32 3.00
CA ALA A 110 -3.29 22.07 2.70
C ALA A 110 -3.44 21.40 1.34
N SER A 111 -4.67 21.01 1.01
CA SER A 111 -5.08 20.54 -0.31
C SER A 111 -6.53 20.99 -0.55
N TYR A 112 -7.16 20.55 -1.64
CA TYR A 112 -8.61 20.70 -1.83
C TYR A 112 -9.38 19.99 -0.70
N GLU A 113 -10.59 20.48 -0.40
CA GLU A 113 -11.33 20.14 0.82
C GLU A 113 -11.55 18.63 1.00
N GLU A 114 -11.83 17.91 -0.09
CA GLU A 114 -12.07 16.47 -0.09
C GLU A 114 -10.84 15.68 0.42
N MET A 115 -9.62 16.15 0.12
CA MET A 115 -8.38 15.56 0.62
C MET A 115 -8.24 15.66 2.14
N LEU A 116 -8.80 16.72 2.74
CA LEU A 116 -8.73 16.94 4.19
C LEU A 116 -9.54 15.87 4.94
N HIS A 117 -10.55 15.28 4.29
CA HIS A 117 -11.30 14.14 4.82
C HIS A 117 -10.47 12.87 4.66
N TRP A 118 -10.07 12.53 3.43
CA TRP A 118 -9.46 11.24 3.11
C TRP A 118 -8.16 10.95 3.87
N ALA A 119 -7.38 11.99 4.16
CA ALA A 119 -6.12 11.87 4.89
C ALA A 119 -6.31 11.57 6.40
N LEU A 120 -7.54 11.60 6.92
CA LEU A 120 -7.83 11.28 8.31
C LEU A 120 -7.91 9.75 8.54
N PRO A 121 -7.55 9.30 9.76
CA PRO A 121 -7.92 7.96 10.24
C PRO A 121 -9.43 7.73 10.20
N PRO A 122 -9.90 6.46 10.17
CA PRO A 122 -11.30 6.11 9.94
C PRO A 122 -12.29 6.77 10.91
N GLU A 123 -11.98 6.81 12.20
CA GLU A 123 -12.84 7.39 13.24
C GLU A 123 -12.91 8.91 13.10
N ALA A 124 -11.74 9.54 12.96
CA ALA A 124 -11.63 10.99 12.78
C ALA A 124 -12.29 11.48 11.48
N PHE A 125 -12.27 10.66 10.41
CA PHE A 125 -13.01 10.92 9.18
C PHE A 125 -14.51 11.10 9.45
N VAL A 126 -15.11 10.19 10.22
CA VAL A 126 -16.54 10.23 10.54
C VAL A 126 -16.88 11.41 11.45
N GLU A 127 -16.07 11.67 12.47
CA GLU A 127 -16.25 12.81 13.39
C GLU A 127 -16.14 14.16 12.66
N TYR A 128 -15.21 14.26 11.70
CA TYR A 128 -15.02 15.47 10.90
C TYR A 128 -16.26 15.79 10.05
N GLU A 129 -16.83 14.80 9.38
CA GLU A 129 -18.07 14.97 8.63
C GLU A 129 -19.27 15.32 9.53
N GLN A 130 -19.35 14.72 10.72
CA GLN A 130 -20.40 15.05 11.70
C GLN A 130 -20.30 16.51 12.14
N LEU A 131 -19.08 17.04 12.34
CA LEU A 131 -18.86 18.45 12.65
C LEU A 131 -19.31 19.35 11.49
N GLU A 132 -18.95 19.02 10.25
CA GLU A 132 -19.40 19.80 9.10
C GLU A 132 -20.92 19.81 8.98
N LYS A 133 -21.55 18.63 9.12
CA LYS A 133 -23.00 18.48 9.08
C LYS A 133 -23.66 19.31 10.18
N HIS A 134 -23.16 19.24 11.41
CA HIS A 134 -23.67 20.03 12.52
C HIS A 134 -23.63 21.54 12.22
N LEU A 135 -22.52 22.05 11.69
CA LEU A 135 -22.39 23.46 11.32
C LEU A 135 -23.31 23.87 10.16
N LYS A 136 -23.51 22.99 9.19
CA LYS A 136 -24.43 23.19 8.05
C LYS A 136 -25.88 23.22 8.54
N ASP A 137 -26.29 22.24 9.34
CA ASP A 137 -27.65 22.12 9.89
C ASP A 137 -27.97 23.29 10.84
N ALA A 138 -26.98 23.82 11.55
CA ALA A 138 -27.11 25.02 12.38
C ALA A 138 -27.07 26.34 11.60
N GLY A 139 -26.89 26.32 10.28
CA GLY A 139 -26.75 27.53 9.45
C GLY A 139 -25.49 28.35 9.75
N GLN A 140 -24.48 27.75 10.37
CA GLN A 140 -23.26 28.45 10.81
C GLN A 140 -22.05 28.22 9.89
N TRP A 141 -22.20 27.38 8.85
CA TRP A 141 -21.13 27.04 7.93
C TRP A 141 -20.51 28.26 7.23
N GLU A 142 -21.32 29.23 6.79
CA GLU A 142 -20.80 30.43 6.12
C GLU A 142 -19.84 31.24 7.02
N ARG A 143 -20.14 31.29 8.32
CA ARG A 143 -19.35 32.04 9.30
C ARG A 143 -18.13 31.26 9.78
N PHE A 144 -18.28 29.97 10.05
CA PHE A 144 -17.27 29.16 10.74
C PHE A 144 -16.55 28.14 9.88
N GLY A 145 -17.10 27.75 8.72
CA GLY A 145 -16.51 26.74 7.82
C GLY A 145 -15.07 27.08 7.42
N ARG A 146 -14.76 28.37 7.25
CA ARG A 146 -13.39 28.84 6.99
C ARG A 146 -12.36 28.53 8.08
N PHE A 147 -12.78 28.14 9.27
CA PHE A 147 -11.92 27.72 10.39
C PHE A 147 -11.87 26.20 10.56
N VAL A 148 -12.74 25.45 9.88
CA VAL A 148 -12.77 23.98 9.93
C VAL A 148 -11.57 23.45 9.15
N ARG A 149 -10.81 22.53 9.76
CA ARG A 149 -9.58 21.93 9.19
C ARG A 149 -9.61 20.43 9.43
N GLY A 150 -9.25 19.66 8.41
CA GLY A 150 -9.08 18.20 8.50
C GLY A 150 -7.60 17.81 8.45
N GLY A 151 -7.33 16.63 7.90
CA GLY A 151 -5.99 16.10 7.71
C GLY A 151 -5.21 16.81 6.60
N HIS A 152 -3.95 16.41 6.43
CA HIS A 152 -3.10 16.84 5.32
C HIS A 152 -2.54 15.61 4.60
N TRP A 153 -2.18 15.73 3.32
CA TRP A 153 -1.78 14.58 2.49
C TRP A 153 -0.70 13.68 3.12
N ARG A 154 0.33 14.26 3.77
CA ARG A 154 1.36 13.46 4.46
C ARG A 154 0.83 12.54 5.57
N GLY A 155 -0.38 12.77 6.07
CA GLY A 155 -1.06 11.88 7.02
C GLY A 155 -1.30 10.49 6.46
N PHE A 156 -1.33 10.32 5.13
CA PHE A 156 -1.37 8.98 4.50
C PHE A 156 -0.14 8.13 4.78
N LEU A 157 1.03 8.75 4.99
CA LEU A 157 2.24 8.04 5.37
C LEU A 157 2.16 7.52 6.81
N THR A 158 1.30 8.08 7.65
CA THR A 158 0.99 7.53 8.98
C THR A 158 -0.16 6.53 8.92
N LYS A 159 -1.19 6.82 8.10
CA LYS A 159 -2.37 5.99 7.95
C LYS A 159 -2.06 4.63 7.30
N TYR A 160 -1.11 4.60 6.37
CA TYR A 160 -0.74 3.38 5.63
C TYR A 160 0.76 3.15 5.71
N GLU A 161 1.17 2.14 6.49
CA GLU A 161 2.57 1.72 6.56
C GLU A 161 3.11 1.26 5.20
N GLU A 162 2.29 0.60 4.39
CA GLU A 162 2.63 0.20 3.02
C GLU A 162 3.02 1.40 2.16
N SER A 163 2.32 2.54 2.32
CA SER A 163 2.67 3.77 1.62
C SER A 163 3.94 4.41 2.18
N ASN A 164 4.15 4.37 3.51
CA ASN A 164 5.38 4.89 4.10
C ASN A 164 6.60 4.10 3.61
N LEU A 165 6.52 2.77 3.64
CA LEU A 165 7.53 1.86 3.14
C LEU A 165 7.88 2.18 1.69
N MET A 166 6.88 2.27 0.80
CA MET A 166 7.09 2.63 -0.60
C MET A 166 7.75 4.01 -0.76
N HIS A 167 7.32 5.00 0.02
CA HIS A 167 7.85 6.36 -0.03
C HIS A 167 9.30 6.43 0.44
N LYS A 168 9.63 5.72 1.52
CA LYS A 168 10.98 5.68 2.10
C LYS A 168 11.94 4.87 1.22
N MET A 169 11.47 3.81 0.56
CA MET A 169 12.24 3.10 -0.46
C MET A 169 12.59 4.03 -1.63
N MET A 170 11.61 4.80 -2.12
CA MET A 170 11.85 5.79 -3.18
C MET A 170 12.88 6.85 -2.75
N LEU A 171 12.77 7.39 -1.53
CA LEU A 171 13.76 8.35 -1.01
C LEU A 171 15.15 7.75 -0.87
N ARG A 172 15.27 6.50 -0.39
CA ARG A 172 16.56 5.79 -0.33
C ARG A 172 17.22 5.71 -1.71
N VAL A 173 16.45 5.39 -2.76
CA VAL A 173 16.97 5.37 -4.14
C VAL A 173 17.35 6.77 -4.62
N SER A 174 16.61 7.80 -4.21
CA SER A 174 16.97 9.20 -4.47
C SER A 174 18.31 9.59 -3.85
N ASP A 175 18.55 9.22 -2.59
CA ASP A 175 19.82 9.47 -1.91
C ASP A 175 20.97 8.71 -2.56
N ARG A 176 20.75 7.45 -2.94
CA ARG A 176 21.73 6.65 -3.68
C ARG A 176 22.07 7.24 -5.05
N LEU A 177 21.10 7.82 -5.76
CA LEU A 177 21.35 8.53 -7.01
C LEU A 177 22.21 9.78 -6.76
N ALA A 178 21.87 10.60 -5.77
CA ALA A 178 22.63 11.80 -5.43
C ALA A 178 24.08 11.46 -5.04
N ASP A 179 24.27 10.43 -4.22
CA ASP A 179 25.59 9.92 -3.84
C ASP A 179 26.34 9.31 -5.01
N PHE A 180 25.66 8.62 -5.93
CA PHE A 180 26.25 8.12 -7.16
C PHE A 180 26.80 9.28 -8.02
N GLU A 181 25.99 10.30 -8.28
CA GLU A 181 26.38 11.45 -9.11
C GLU A 181 27.56 12.22 -8.51
N LYS A 182 27.62 12.30 -7.16
CA LYS A 182 28.74 12.89 -6.45
C LYS A 182 30.02 12.06 -6.52
N ARG A 183 29.93 10.73 -6.40
CA ARG A 183 31.08 9.81 -6.42
C ARG A 183 31.62 9.54 -7.83
N PHE A 184 30.73 9.54 -8.83
CA PHE A 184 31.03 9.20 -10.22
C PHE A 184 30.53 10.30 -11.18
N PRO A 185 31.05 11.53 -11.08
CA PRO A 185 30.59 12.66 -11.91
C PRO A 185 30.75 12.38 -13.42
N GLU A 186 31.72 11.56 -13.83
CA GLU A 186 31.93 11.13 -15.20
C GLU A 186 30.87 10.14 -15.72
N LYS A 187 30.02 9.60 -14.85
CA LYS A 187 28.95 8.64 -15.18
C LYS A 187 27.54 9.21 -15.02
N ILE A 188 27.39 10.50 -14.76
CA ILE A 188 26.07 11.16 -14.58
C ILE A 188 25.15 10.92 -15.78
N ASP A 189 25.69 10.99 -16.99
CA ASP A 189 24.94 10.74 -18.23
C ASP A 189 24.51 9.27 -18.36
N GLN A 190 25.33 8.34 -17.86
CA GLN A 190 25.00 6.91 -17.85
C GLN A 190 23.88 6.59 -16.86
N ALA A 191 23.74 7.39 -15.79
CA ALA A 191 22.66 7.29 -14.80
C ALA A 191 21.35 7.98 -15.23
N ALA A 192 21.26 8.55 -16.45
CA ALA A 192 20.06 9.24 -16.92
C ALA A 192 18.81 8.36 -16.87
N LEU A 193 18.92 7.09 -17.31
CA LEU A 193 17.80 6.16 -17.22
C LEU A 193 17.40 5.87 -15.76
N ALA A 194 18.38 5.70 -14.86
CA ALA A 194 18.08 5.48 -13.44
C ALA A 194 17.35 6.69 -12.83
N ARG A 195 17.74 7.92 -13.20
CA ARG A 195 17.06 9.15 -12.79
C ARG A 195 15.63 9.23 -13.30
N ASP A 196 15.41 8.94 -14.58
CA ASP A 196 14.07 8.92 -15.17
C ASP A 196 13.16 7.88 -14.48
N ARG A 197 13.71 6.70 -14.19
CA ARG A 197 13.00 5.64 -13.45
C ARG A 197 12.68 6.05 -12.01
N LEU A 198 13.62 6.67 -11.30
CA LEU A 198 13.34 7.25 -9.98
C LEU A 198 12.19 8.26 -10.06
N TYR A 199 12.20 9.19 -11.02
CA TYR A 199 11.13 10.18 -11.17
C TYR A 199 9.78 9.54 -11.54
N ALA A 200 9.78 8.49 -12.37
CA ALA A 200 8.57 7.73 -12.64
C ALA A 200 8.00 7.06 -11.38
N SER A 201 8.86 6.61 -10.47
CA SER A 201 8.45 6.04 -9.17
C SER A 201 7.82 7.08 -8.22
N GLN A 202 7.93 8.38 -8.51
CA GLN A 202 7.31 9.46 -7.74
C GLN A 202 5.89 9.79 -8.22
N CYS A 203 5.32 8.99 -9.14
CA CYS A 203 3.89 9.07 -9.47
C CYS A 203 3.05 8.94 -8.20
N ASN A 204 2.25 9.96 -7.88
CA ASN A 204 1.61 10.08 -6.57
C ASN A 204 0.49 9.06 -6.30
N CYS A 205 -0.18 8.56 -7.35
CA CYS A 205 -1.41 7.78 -7.22
C CYS A 205 -1.35 6.60 -6.23
N PRO A 206 -0.32 5.73 -6.24
CA PRO A 206 -0.24 4.62 -5.30
C PRO A 206 0.14 5.02 -3.87
N TYR A 207 0.52 6.27 -3.58
CA TYR A 207 0.94 6.69 -2.23
C TYR A 207 -0.21 7.12 -1.31
N TRP A 208 -1.46 7.06 -1.77
CA TRP A 208 -2.60 7.49 -0.97
C TRP A 208 -3.91 6.92 -1.52
N HIS A 209 -4.98 7.05 -0.74
CA HIS A 209 -6.30 6.61 -1.15
C HIS A 209 -7.36 7.66 -0.83
N GLY A 210 -8.21 7.94 -1.83
CA GLY A 210 -9.42 8.75 -1.73
C GLY A 210 -10.62 7.98 -2.28
N VAL A 211 -11.07 8.33 -3.49
CA VAL A 211 -12.22 7.69 -4.17
C VAL A 211 -11.85 6.90 -5.44
N PHE A 212 -10.58 6.91 -5.86
CA PHE A 212 -10.13 6.35 -7.15
C PHE A 212 -9.29 5.07 -7.00
N GLY A 213 -9.49 4.29 -5.94
CA GLY A 213 -8.66 3.13 -5.62
C GLY A 213 -7.26 3.52 -5.08
N GLY A 214 -6.44 4.22 -5.87
CA GLY A 214 -5.13 4.73 -5.44
C GLY A 214 -4.24 3.63 -4.87
N LEU A 215 -3.73 3.81 -3.65
CA LEU A 215 -2.94 2.82 -2.91
C LEU A 215 -3.55 1.42 -2.93
N TYR A 216 -4.87 1.25 -2.96
CA TYR A 216 -5.49 -0.08 -2.99
C TYR A 216 -5.33 -0.83 -4.31
N LEU A 217 -4.85 -0.21 -5.39
CA LEU A 217 -4.68 -0.83 -6.69
C LEU A 217 -3.27 -1.44 -6.84
N PRO A 218 -3.12 -2.78 -6.80
CA PRO A 218 -1.80 -3.41 -6.79
C PRO A 218 -0.95 -3.13 -8.03
N HIS A 219 -1.60 -2.97 -9.19
CA HIS A 219 -0.89 -2.77 -10.45
C HIS A 219 -0.15 -1.41 -10.51
N ILE A 220 -0.68 -0.35 -9.90
CA ILE A 220 0.01 0.95 -9.83
C ILE A 220 1.03 1.03 -8.71
N ARG A 221 0.82 0.33 -7.58
CA ARG A 221 1.86 0.16 -6.55
C ARG A 221 3.08 -0.54 -7.15
N GLN A 222 2.85 -1.67 -7.81
CA GLN A 222 3.93 -2.40 -8.45
C GLN A 222 4.61 -1.63 -9.57
N ALA A 223 3.87 -0.84 -10.37
CA ALA A 223 4.49 0.00 -11.40
C ALA A 223 5.52 0.98 -10.81
N VAL A 224 5.21 1.57 -9.65
CA VAL A 224 6.11 2.45 -8.90
C VAL A 224 7.28 1.67 -8.29
N TYR A 225 7.02 0.51 -7.67
CA TYR A 225 8.09 -0.37 -7.18
C TYR A 225 9.04 -0.81 -8.28
N SER A 226 8.53 -1.25 -9.44
CA SER A 226 9.34 -1.65 -10.59
C SER A 226 10.28 -0.54 -11.05
N CYS A 227 9.79 0.71 -11.09
CA CYS A 227 10.61 1.85 -11.46
C CYS A 227 11.73 2.12 -10.45
N MET A 228 11.45 2.13 -9.14
CA MET A 228 12.49 2.37 -8.14
C MET A 228 13.50 1.22 -8.03
N ILE A 229 13.05 -0.04 -8.19
CA ILE A 229 13.94 -1.22 -8.20
C ILE A 229 14.86 -1.17 -9.42
N GLU A 230 14.34 -0.83 -10.60
CA GLU A 230 15.15 -0.66 -11.82
C GLU A 230 16.19 0.44 -11.65
N ALA A 231 15.83 1.58 -11.04
CA ALA A 231 16.76 2.65 -10.74
C ALA A 231 17.87 2.20 -9.78
N ASP A 232 17.52 1.56 -8.66
CA ASP A 232 18.50 1.13 -7.65
C ASP A 232 19.46 0.07 -8.20
N HIS A 233 18.94 -0.93 -8.91
CA HIS A 233 19.75 -1.99 -9.54
C HIS A 233 20.68 -1.43 -10.62
N SER A 234 20.22 -0.45 -11.40
CA SER A 234 21.05 0.23 -12.40
C SER A 234 22.21 0.98 -11.76
N LEU A 235 21.97 1.72 -10.66
CA LEU A 235 23.01 2.42 -9.91
C LEU A 235 24.04 1.45 -9.34
N ARG A 236 23.58 0.34 -8.76
CA ARG A 236 24.43 -0.74 -8.26
C ARG A 236 25.36 -1.27 -9.35
N THR A 237 24.82 -1.56 -10.54
CA THR A 237 25.59 -2.07 -11.68
C THR A 237 26.62 -1.05 -12.15
N LEU A 238 26.22 0.22 -12.29
CA LEU A 238 27.12 1.30 -12.71
C LEU A 238 28.25 1.58 -11.71
N SER A 239 27.98 1.40 -10.42
CA SER A 239 28.99 1.47 -9.34
C SER A 239 29.88 0.24 -9.24
N GLY A 240 29.53 -0.87 -9.89
CA GLY A 240 30.28 -2.13 -9.80
C GLY A 240 30.10 -2.85 -8.46
N GLU A 241 29.02 -2.58 -7.73
CA GLU A 241 28.70 -3.18 -6.43
C GLU A 241 28.29 -4.66 -6.61
N ARG A 242 29.19 -5.59 -6.28
CA ARG A 242 28.98 -7.04 -6.46
C ARG A 242 28.68 -7.80 -5.16
N GLU A 243 29.17 -7.31 -4.03
CA GLU A 243 29.01 -7.96 -2.73
C GLU A 243 27.65 -7.64 -2.11
N VAL A 244 27.22 -8.46 -1.14
CA VAL A 244 26.02 -8.17 -0.33
C VAL A 244 26.30 -6.92 0.50
N THR A 245 25.44 -5.91 0.40
CA THR A 245 25.48 -4.73 1.28
C THR A 245 24.53 -4.95 2.46
N ILE A 246 24.94 -4.49 3.64
CA ILE A 246 24.11 -4.48 4.84
C ILE A 246 24.12 -3.05 5.39
N GLU A 247 22.95 -2.44 5.48
CA GLU A 247 22.72 -1.11 6.04
C GLU A 247 21.80 -1.26 7.27
N VAL A 248 22.08 -0.51 8.33
CA VAL A 248 21.28 -0.50 9.57
C VAL A 248 21.06 0.94 9.98
N TYR A 249 19.81 1.38 9.93
CA TYR A 249 19.38 2.72 10.30
C TYR A 249 17.85 2.78 10.35
N ASP A 250 17.30 3.76 11.06
CA ASP A 250 15.87 4.12 11.04
C ASP A 250 15.46 4.56 9.63
N PHE A 251 14.94 3.60 8.89
CA PHE A 251 14.66 3.73 7.46
C PHE A 251 13.28 4.35 7.25
N ASP A 252 12.30 3.98 8.09
CA ASP A 252 10.93 4.42 7.94
C ASP A 252 10.53 5.64 8.78
N ALA A 253 11.46 6.12 9.63
CA ALA A 253 11.38 7.24 10.55
C ALA A 253 10.41 7.01 11.73
N ASP A 254 10.35 5.78 12.25
CA ASP A 254 9.56 5.41 13.43
C ASP A 254 10.32 5.48 14.76
N GLY A 255 11.64 5.72 14.72
CA GLY A 255 12.54 5.77 15.87
C GLY A 255 13.32 4.48 16.15
N SER A 256 13.17 3.45 15.30
CA SER A 256 13.82 2.15 15.42
C SER A 256 14.61 1.82 14.15
N ASP A 257 15.74 1.14 14.28
CA ASP A 257 16.55 0.78 13.11
C ASP A 257 15.98 -0.44 12.36
N GLU A 258 15.88 -0.34 11.04
CA GLU A 258 15.69 -1.50 10.15
C GLU A 258 17.04 -2.09 9.73
N VAL A 259 17.02 -3.36 9.30
CA VAL A 259 18.16 -4.00 8.64
C VAL A 259 17.86 -4.20 7.17
N ILE A 260 18.60 -3.49 6.31
CA ILE A 260 18.48 -3.60 4.85
C ILE A 260 19.63 -4.46 4.34
N MET A 261 19.33 -5.54 3.62
CA MET A 261 20.34 -6.36 2.95
C MET A 261 20.06 -6.42 1.46
N ALA A 262 21.07 -6.11 0.64
CA ALA A 262 20.91 -6.06 -0.81
C ALA A 262 22.07 -6.71 -1.57
N ASP A 263 21.74 -7.58 -2.51
CA ASP A 263 22.64 -8.16 -3.50
C ASP A 263 22.14 -7.89 -4.94
N ASP A 264 22.77 -8.52 -5.93
CA ASP A 264 22.41 -8.32 -7.34
C ASP A 264 21.00 -8.87 -7.68
N ARG A 265 20.48 -9.83 -6.90
CA ARG A 265 19.21 -10.52 -7.09
C ARG A 265 18.13 -10.03 -6.13
N PHE A 266 18.46 -9.79 -4.86
CA PHE A 266 17.50 -9.43 -3.82
C PHE A 266 17.81 -8.12 -3.13
N THR A 267 16.77 -7.38 -2.79
CA THR A 267 16.81 -6.35 -1.75
C THR A 267 15.77 -6.69 -0.69
N THR A 268 16.21 -6.75 0.56
CA THR A 268 15.38 -7.11 1.71
C THR A 268 15.42 -6.04 2.78
N VAL A 269 14.30 -5.81 3.45
CA VAL A 269 14.22 -4.94 4.64
C VAL A 269 13.59 -5.76 5.76
N PHE A 270 14.30 -5.89 6.87
CA PHE A 270 13.83 -6.53 8.09
C PHE A 270 13.53 -5.48 9.16
N ARG A 271 12.47 -5.71 9.93
CA ARG A 271 12.05 -4.84 11.04
C ARG A 271 12.17 -5.58 12.38
N PRO A 272 13.32 -5.47 13.08
CA PRO A 272 13.53 -6.12 14.37
C PRO A 272 12.50 -5.71 15.43
N GLU A 273 12.12 -4.43 15.49
CA GLU A 273 11.21 -3.88 16.51
C GLU A 273 9.79 -4.48 16.44
N ALA A 274 9.36 -4.95 15.26
CA ALA A 274 8.03 -5.49 15.02
C ALA A 274 8.09 -6.96 14.56
N GLY A 275 8.30 -7.87 15.51
CA GLY A 275 8.29 -9.32 15.29
C GLY A 275 9.48 -9.87 14.51
N GLY A 276 10.51 -9.06 14.25
CA GLY A 276 11.64 -9.46 13.40
C GLY A 276 11.21 -9.88 12.00
N THR A 277 10.25 -9.18 11.41
CA THR A 277 9.60 -9.57 10.16
C THR A 277 10.35 -9.07 8.93
N LEU A 278 10.21 -9.76 7.80
CA LEU A 278 10.66 -9.28 6.49
C LEU A 278 9.56 -8.44 5.87
N VAL A 279 9.75 -7.12 5.81
CA VAL A 279 8.73 -6.16 5.37
C VAL A 279 8.82 -5.81 3.88
N TYR A 280 9.98 -6.03 3.26
CA TYR A 280 10.22 -5.77 1.84
C TYR A 280 11.10 -6.88 1.24
N LEU A 281 10.71 -7.42 0.09
CA LEU A 281 11.52 -8.34 -0.71
C LEU A 281 11.36 -8.03 -2.20
N ALA A 282 12.40 -7.45 -2.80
CA ALA A 282 12.45 -7.19 -4.24
C ALA A 282 13.33 -8.18 -4.99
N LEU A 283 12.88 -8.53 -6.19
CA LEU A 283 13.64 -9.17 -7.25
C LEU A 283 14.29 -8.08 -8.11
N ASN A 284 15.58 -7.83 -7.90
CA ASN A 284 16.28 -6.67 -8.47
C ASN A 284 16.41 -6.74 -9.99
N ARG A 285 16.71 -7.92 -10.54
CA ARG A 285 16.84 -8.11 -12.01
C ARG A 285 15.47 -8.07 -12.70
N GLU A 286 14.46 -8.61 -12.04
CA GLU A 286 13.09 -8.77 -12.53
C GLU A 286 12.21 -7.54 -12.23
N ARG A 287 12.72 -6.59 -11.45
CA ARG A 287 12.09 -5.30 -11.13
C ARG A 287 10.73 -5.49 -10.46
N PHE A 288 10.68 -6.41 -9.49
CA PHE A 288 9.40 -6.85 -8.91
C PHE A 288 9.50 -6.92 -7.39
N ASN A 289 8.63 -6.21 -6.67
CA ASN A 289 8.45 -6.39 -5.23
C ASN A 289 7.48 -7.55 -4.97
N LEU A 290 7.92 -8.61 -4.31
CA LEU A 290 7.11 -9.79 -3.99
C LEU A 290 6.18 -9.54 -2.81
N THR A 291 6.54 -8.63 -1.91
CA THR A 291 5.81 -8.29 -0.69
C THR A 291 5.00 -7.00 -0.86
N ASP A 292 4.59 -6.67 -2.10
CA ASP A 292 3.62 -5.59 -2.41
C ASP A 292 2.19 -6.00 -2.01
N THR A 293 2.05 -6.32 -0.72
CA THR A 293 0.82 -6.70 -0.04
C THR A 293 0.23 -5.51 0.72
N MET A 294 -1.07 -5.57 0.97
CA MET A 294 -1.78 -4.61 1.83
C MET A 294 -2.41 -5.34 3.00
N THR A 295 -2.24 -4.78 4.19
CA THR A 295 -2.96 -5.22 5.39
C THR A 295 -4.42 -4.79 5.32
N ARG A 296 -5.36 -5.65 5.74
CA ARG A 296 -6.79 -5.33 5.74
C ARG A 296 -7.09 -4.36 6.87
N ARG A 297 -7.71 -3.24 6.54
CA ARG A 297 -8.01 -2.16 7.48
C ARG A 297 -9.40 -1.62 7.22
N ARG A 298 -9.96 -1.00 8.26
CA ARG A 298 -11.19 -0.24 8.14
C ARG A 298 -10.93 1.13 7.52
N GLU A 299 -11.86 1.60 6.70
CA GLU A 299 -11.89 2.95 6.16
C GLU A 299 -13.09 3.74 6.71
N GLY A 300 -12.97 5.07 6.72
CA GLY A 300 -14.03 5.96 7.22
C GLY A 300 -15.38 5.73 6.51
N TYR A 301 -15.36 5.37 5.23
CA TYR A 301 -16.56 5.05 4.47
C TYR A 301 -17.15 3.66 4.78
N HIS A 302 -16.38 2.71 5.33
CA HIS A 302 -16.93 1.40 5.78
C HIS A 302 -17.82 1.55 7.01
N LEU A 303 -17.48 2.50 7.89
CA LEU A 303 -18.30 2.87 9.04
C LEU A 303 -19.69 3.33 8.60
N LYS A 304 -19.80 4.00 7.43
CA LYS A 304 -21.08 4.42 6.84
C LYS A 304 -21.90 3.25 6.29
N LEU A 305 -21.26 2.27 5.62
CA LEU A 305 -21.96 1.08 5.12
C LEU A 305 -22.67 0.32 6.24
N THR A 306 -21.98 0.19 7.38
CA THR A 306 -22.53 -0.46 8.57
C THR A 306 -23.75 0.29 9.11
N GLN A 307 -23.77 1.63 9.00
CA GLN A 307 -24.89 2.48 9.42
C GLN A 307 -26.05 2.53 8.40
N ALA A 308 -25.75 2.48 7.10
CA ALA A 308 -26.73 2.54 6.00
C ALA A 308 -27.51 1.22 5.80
N ALA A 309 -26.98 0.09 6.29
CA ALA A 309 -27.70 -1.18 6.35
C ALA A 309 -28.84 -1.20 7.40
N MET A 310 -29.01 -0.14 8.19
CA MET A 310 -30.19 0.07 9.04
C MET A 310 -31.39 0.56 8.19
N PRO A 311 -32.62 0.07 8.39
CA PRO A 311 -33.76 0.46 7.56
C PRO A 311 -34.07 1.96 7.68
N GLY A 312 -33.97 2.73 6.57
CA GLY A 312 -34.52 4.10 6.49
C GLY A 312 -33.71 5.19 5.79
N ALA A 313 -32.52 4.94 5.23
CA ALA A 313 -31.72 6.01 4.60
C ALA A 313 -32.14 6.33 3.14
N SER A 314 -32.42 7.60 2.85
CA SER A 314 -32.89 8.08 1.55
C SER A 314 -31.78 8.21 0.50
N LYS A 315 -32.06 7.78 -0.74
CA LYS A 315 -31.17 7.91 -1.90
C LYS A 315 -31.43 9.22 -2.64
N LYS A 316 -30.68 10.29 -2.34
CA LYS A 316 -30.44 11.40 -3.28
C LYS A 316 -29.05 11.98 -3.01
N SER A 317 -28.14 11.84 -3.97
CA SER A 317 -26.83 12.49 -3.96
C SER A 317 -26.57 13.12 -5.34
N ASN A 318 -25.95 14.31 -5.32
CA ASN A 318 -25.55 15.10 -6.50
C ASN A 318 -24.02 15.03 -6.76
N SER A 319 -23.30 14.12 -6.09
CA SER A 319 -21.83 13.99 -6.18
C SER A 319 -21.40 12.53 -6.21
N ILE A 320 -20.41 12.20 -7.05
CA ILE A 320 -19.77 10.88 -7.05
C ILE A 320 -19.15 10.51 -5.70
N HIS A 321 -18.79 11.51 -4.89
CA HIS A 321 -18.23 11.32 -3.55
C HIS A 321 -19.26 10.79 -2.53
N ASP A 322 -20.55 10.85 -2.86
CA ASP A 322 -21.68 10.49 -1.99
C ASP A 322 -22.49 9.30 -2.56
N LEU A 323 -22.10 8.74 -3.71
CA LEU A 323 -22.78 7.62 -4.36
C LEU A 323 -22.36 6.28 -3.73
N VAL A 324 -23.15 5.79 -2.79
CA VAL A 324 -23.01 4.44 -2.21
C VAL A 324 -23.65 3.43 -3.15
N LEU A 325 -22.91 2.97 -4.16
CA LEU A 325 -23.27 1.82 -4.99
C LEU A 325 -22.32 0.67 -4.65
N ALA A 326 -22.85 -0.42 -4.10
CA ALA A 326 -22.10 -1.66 -3.96
C ALA A 326 -22.15 -2.43 -5.29
N LYS A 327 -21.00 -2.82 -5.84
CA LYS A 327 -20.95 -3.61 -7.09
C LYS A 327 -21.19 -5.10 -6.86
N GLU A 328 -20.99 -5.57 -5.63
CA GLU A 328 -21.05 -6.98 -5.26
C GLU A 328 -21.90 -7.16 -3.99
N GLU A 329 -22.73 -8.21 -3.96
CA GLU A 329 -23.40 -8.66 -2.73
C GLU A 329 -22.38 -9.31 -1.78
N GLY A 330 -22.57 -9.16 -0.46
CA GLY A 330 -21.71 -9.81 0.54
C GLY A 330 -20.40 -9.08 0.88
N LEU A 331 -20.15 -7.87 0.35
CA LEU A 331 -18.94 -7.09 0.67
C LEU A 331 -18.74 -6.80 2.17
N ALA A 332 -19.83 -6.79 2.95
CA ALA A 332 -19.77 -6.62 4.40
C ALA A 332 -18.94 -7.72 5.10
N ASP A 333 -18.96 -8.94 4.55
CA ASP A 333 -18.22 -10.09 5.11
C ASP A 333 -16.70 -9.96 4.88
N PHE A 334 -16.27 -9.04 4.02
CA PHE A 334 -14.87 -8.72 3.73
C PHE A 334 -14.38 -7.49 4.48
N LEU A 335 -15.20 -6.86 5.32
CA LEU A 335 -14.80 -5.73 6.18
C LEU A 335 -14.04 -6.23 7.43
N ILE A 336 -12.91 -6.88 7.17
CA ILE A 336 -12.04 -7.47 8.18
C ILE A 336 -10.90 -6.51 8.49
N GLU A 337 -10.48 -6.47 9.75
CA GLU A 337 -9.35 -5.67 10.22
C GLU A 337 -8.28 -6.61 10.78
N ASP A 338 -7.08 -6.56 10.20
CA ASP A 338 -5.94 -7.30 10.68
C ASP A 338 -5.28 -6.57 11.86
N SER A 339 -4.88 -7.33 12.88
CA SER A 339 -4.23 -6.78 14.09
C SER A 339 -2.71 -6.63 13.98
N TYR A 340 -2.14 -6.95 12.82
CA TYR A 340 -0.72 -6.92 12.48
C TYR A 340 -0.53 -6.79 10.96
N HIS A 341 0.66 -6.38 10.51
CA HIS A 341 0.94 -6.18 9.09
C HIS A 341 1.18 -7.49 8.33
N LYS A 342 0.59 -7.58 7.13
CA LYS A 342 0.68 -8.77 6.26
C LYS A 342 2.02 -8.84 5.51
N ARG A 343 3.06 -9.27 6.23
CA ARG A 343 4.48 -9.37 5.81
C ARG A 343 4.99 -10.83 5.81
N CYS A 344 6.30 -11.03 5.76
CA CYS A 344 6.90 -12.37 5.71
C CYS A 344 7.65 -12.74 7.00
N PHE A 345 7.74 -14.05 7.26
CA PHE A 345 8.38 -14.64 8.44
C PHE A 345 7.81 -14.11 9.76
N ILE A 346 6.48 -14.02 9.82
CA ILE A 346 5.74 -13.68 11.03
C ILE A 346 5.57 -14.98 11.83
N ASP A 347 5.95 -14.91 13.11
CA ASP A 347 6.02 -16.07 13.99
C ASP A 347 4.75 -16.14 14.86
N HIS A 348 3.92 -17.14 14.61
CA HIS A 348 2.66 -17.37 15.32
C HIS A 348 2.75 -18.61 16.23
N PHE A 349 2.04 -18.58 17.37
CA PHE A 349 1.80 -19.75 18.21
C PHE A 349 0.30 -19.94 18.40
N PHE A 350 -0.30 -20.78 17.56
CA PHE A 350 -1.74 -20.97 17.56
C PHE A 350 -2.21 -21.86 18.69
N GLY A 351 -3.37 -21.51 19.25
CA GLY A 351 -4.17 -22.44 20.06
C GLY A 351 -4.79 -23.56 19.22
N ASP A 352 -5.23 -24.62 19.88
CA ASP A 352 -5.89 -25.75 19.22
C ASP A 352 -7.21 -25.38 18.53
N ASP A 353 -7.82 -24.27 18.94
CA ASP A 353 -9.10 -23.78 18.42
C ASP A 353 -8.96 -22.93 17.14
N VAL A 354 -7.72 -22.64 16.69
CA VAL A 354 -7.47 -21.83 15.49
C VAL A 354 -7.75 -22.66 14.23
N THR A 355 -8.75 -22.22 13.47
CA THR A 355 -9.15 -22.79 12.19
C THR A 355 -8.81 -21.84 11.04
N LEU A 356 -8.84 -22.36 9.80
CA LEU A 356 -8.65 -21.56 8.60
C LEU A 356 -9.69 -20.43 8.49
N GLU A 357 -10.94 -20.72 8.86
CA GLU A 357 -12.03 -19.75 8.90
C GLU A 357 -11.73 -18.60 9.88
N LYS A 358 -11.27 -18.91 11.11
CA LYS A 358 -10.91 -17.87 12.09
C LYS A 358 -9.73 -17.00 11.64
N LEU A 359 -8.75 -17.56 10.93
CA LEU A 359 -7.68 -16.78 10.32
C LEU A 359 -8.21 -15.88 9.21
N GLN A 360 -9.10 -16.42 8.37
CA GLN A 360 -9.72 -15.67 7.29
C GLN A 360 -10.52 -14.48 7.82
N THR A 361 -11.28 -14.63 8.91
CA THR A 361 -12.06 -13.55 9.53
C THR A 361 -11.26 -12.68 10.50
N GLY A 362 -10.01 -13.01 10.79
CA GLY A 362 -9.19 -12.31 11.79
C GLY A 362 -9.62 -12.53 13.25
N THR A 363 -10.49 -13.51 13.53
CA THR A 363 -11.06 -13.78 14.85
C THR A 363 -10.37 -14.95 15.56
N PHE A 364 -9.04 -14.99 15.49
CA PHE A 364 -8.23 -16.00 16.16
C PHE A 364 -7.41 -15.38 17.29
N ASN A 365 -7.02 -16.21 18.26
CA ASN A 365 -6.09 -15.81 19.30
C ASN A 365 -4.71 -16.43 19.03
N ASP A 366 -3.68 -15.60 19.07
CA ASP A 366 -2.29 -16.07 19.14
C ASP A 366 -1.94 -16.24 20.62
N GLU A 367 -1.41 -17.41 20.98
CA GLU A 367 -0.92 -17.63 22.35
C GLU A 367 0.39 -16.88 22.58
N GLY A 368 1.16 -16.62 21.53
CA GLY A 368 2.49 -16.05 21.60
C GLY A 368 2.51 -14.53 21.46
N ASP A 369 3.58 -13.92 21.99
CA ASP A 369 3.88 -12.49 21.87
C ASP A 369 4.97 -12.21 20.82
N PHE A 370 5.06 -13.02 19.77
CA PHE A 370 6.15 -12.96 18.77
C PHE A 370 5.80 -12.19 17.50
N VAL A 371 4.51 -11.92 17.26
CA VAL A 371 4.03 -11.26 16.03
C VAL A 371 4.40 -9.78 15.96
N ARG A 372 4.36 -9.07 17.10
CA ARG A 372 4.47 -7.60 17.14
C ARG A 372 5.60 -7.08 18.01
N GLU A 373 6.12 -7.90 18.90
CA GLU A 373 7.08 -7.45 19.88
C GLU A 373 8.52 -7.54 19.33
N PRO A 374 9.46 -6.78 19.92
CA PRO A 374 10.81 -6.68 19.38
C PRO A 374 11.61 -7.98 19.42
N TYR A 375 12.50 -8.15 18.44
CA TYR A 375 13.58 -9.14 18.42
C TYR A 375 14.91 -8.41 18.54
N GLU A 376 15.80 -8.93 19.38
CA GLU A 376 17.22 -8.55 19.33
C GLU A 376 17.82 -9.09 18.03
N TYR A 377 18.81 -8.38 17.47
CA TYR A 377 19.44 -8.81 16.23
C TYR A 377 20.97 -8.78 16.26
N VAL A 378 21.57 -9.69 15.48
CA VAL A 378 23.02 -9.79 15.28
C VAL A 378 23.31 -9.96 13.79
N LEU A 379 24.22 -9.14 13.26
CA LEU A 379 24.71 -9.28 11.88
C LEU A 379 25.76 -10.38 11.79
N LEU A 380 25.55 -11.33 10.87
CA LEU A 380 26.46 -12.44 10.63
C LEU A 380 27.58 -12.00 9.67
N ARG A 381 28.84 -12.05 10.13
CA ARG A 381 30.01 -11.55 9.36
C ARG A 381 30.69 -12.60 8.46
N LYS A 382 30.58 -13.89 8.79
CA LYS A 382 31.26 -14.98 8.04
C LYS A 382 30.50 -15.41 6.79
N ALA A 383 29.18 -15.26 6.81
CA ALA A 383 28.27 -15.35 5.68
C ALA A 383 27.28 -14.19 5.87
N PRO A 384 27.11 -13.28 4.90
CA PRO A 384 26.18 -12.16 5.02
C PRO A 384 24.79 -12.66 5.44
N GLY A 385 24.34 -12.23 6.60
CA GLY A 385 23.14 -12.76 7.22
C GLY A 385 22.69 -11.98 8.44
N LEU A 386 21.49 -12.29 8.90
CA LEU A 386 20.83 -11.66 10.03
C LEU A 386 20.33 -12.74 10.98
N GLU A 387 20.76 -12.69 12.23
CA GLU A 387 20.16 -13.49 13.31
C GLU A 387 19.22 -12.59 14.11
N LEU A 388 17.99 -13.04 14.34
CA LEU A 388 16.99 -12.41 15.17
C LEU A 388 16.65 -13.35 16.32
N VAL A 389 16.59 -12.82 17.54
CA VAL A 389 16.40 -13.56 18.79
C VAL A 389 15.32 -12.88 19.62
N ARG A 390 14.36 -13.67 20.09
CA ARG A 390 13.38 -13.21 21.08
C ARG A 390 13.21 -14.26 22.18
N ASP A 391 13.38 -13.84 23.42
CA ASP A 391 12.92 -14.54 24.61
C ASP A 391 11.52 -14.00 24.97
N GLY A 392 10.48 -14.67 24.47
CA GLY A 392 9.09 -14.30 24.65
C GLY A 392 8.33 -15.32 25.51
N GLN A 393 7.02 -15.35 25.36
CA GLN A 393 6.14 -16.22 26.14
C GLN A 393 4.86 -16.61 25.40
N LEU A 394 4.33 -17.77 25.77
CA LEU A 394 2.99 -18.20 25.40
C LEU A 394 2.03 -18.01 26.58
N LEU A 395 0.84 -17.47 26.34
CA LEU A 395 -0.20 -17.33 27.35
C LEU A 395 -1.15 -18.55 27.32
N ARG A 396 -0.91 -19.52 28.20
CA ARG A 396 -1.72 -20.76 28.26
C ARG A 396 -2.47 -20.87 29.57
N ALA A 397 -3.80 -20.97 29.47
CA ALA A 397 -4.69 -21.01 30.64
C ALA A 397 -4.38 -19.90 31.67
N GLY A 398 -4.05 -18.70 31.17
CA GLY A 398 -3.69 -17.54 31.99
C GLY A 398 -2.29 -17.57 32.62
N LYS A 399 -1.44 -18.53 32.27
CA LYS A 399 -0.05 -18.62 32.75
C LYS A 399 0.95 -18.43 31.61
N PRO A 400 2.02 -17.64 31.82
CA PRO A 400 3.08 -17.49 30.83
C PRO A 400 3.96 -18.74 30.79
N VAL A 401 4.24 -19.23 29.58
CA VAL A 401 5.21 -20.29 29.29
C VAL A 401 6.36 -19.67 28.49
N PRO A 402 7.56 -19.53 29.07
CA PRO A 402 8.70 -18.92 28.37
C PRO A 402 9.12 -19.74 27.15
N VAL A 403 9.29 -19.04 26.03
CA VAL A 403 9.73 -19.62 24.76
C VAL A 403 10.80 -18.70 24.15
N ARG A 404 11.86 -19.30 23.63
CA ARG A 404 12.88 -18.60 22.86
C ARG A 404 12.73 -18.97 21.40
N VAL A 405 12.68 -17.95 20.53
CA VAL A 405 12.72 -18.10 19.08
C VAL A 405 13.99 -17.45 18.56
N VAL A 406 14.78 -18.21 17.81
CA VAL A 406 15.92 -17.71 17.03
C VAL A 406 15.63 -17.99 15.57
N LYS A 407 15.77 -16.98 14.71
CA LYS A 407 15.67 -17.13 13.24
C LYS A 407 16.88 -16.50 12.56
N ARG A 408 17.55 -17.26 11.70
CA ARG A 408 18.77 -16.86 11.00
C ARG A 408 18.53 -16.83 9.50
N PHE A 409 18.64 -15.65 8.92
CA PHE A 409 18.53 -15.40 7.49
C PHE A 409 19.92 -15.40 6.87
N THR A 410 20.11 -16.20 5.82
CA THR A 410 21.34 -16.24 5.02
C THR A 410 21.00 -16.33 3.54
N PHE A 411 21.85 -15.76 2.70
CA PHE A 411 21.62 -15.67 1.26
C PHE A 411 22.63 -16.54 0.52
N ASP A 412 22.15 -17.28 -0.48
CA ASP A 412 23.04 -18.09 -1.32
C ASP A 412 23.95 -17.18 -2.18
N PRO A 413 25.23 -17.52 -2.39
CA PRO A 413 26.17 -16.66 -3.13
C PRO A 413 25.80 -16.40 -4.60
N ASP A 414 25.05 -17.30 -5.23
CA ASP A 414 24.58 -17.16 -6.62
C ASP A 414 23.31 -16.29 -6.74
N GLY A 415 22.69 -15.95 -5.59
CA GLY A 415 21.47 -15.17 -5.47
C GLY A 415 20.25 -15.94 -6.00
N GLY A 416 19.10 -15.78 -5.34
CA GLY A 416 17.86 -16.49 -5.72
C GLY A 416 17.34 -17.47 -4.67
N ARG A 417 18.09 -17.70 -3.57
CA ARG A 417 17.60 -18.42 -2.39
C ARG A 417 18.02 -17.71 -1.11
N MET A 418 17.06 -17.59 -0.20
CA MET A 418 17.26 -17.18 1.18
C MET A 418 16.94 -18.37 2.09
N ASN A 419 17.92 -18.79 2.88
CA ASN A 419 17.74 -19.85 3.87
C ASN A 419 17.38 -19.22 5.22
N VAL A 420 16.40 -19.80 5.90
CA VAL A 420 15.90 -19.34 7.19
C VAL A 420 15.93 -20.49 8.18
N ALA A 421 16.94 -20.49 9.05
CA ALA A 421 17.11 -21.50 10.08
C ALA A 421 16.46 -21.03 11.38
N TYR A 422 15.44 -21.75 11.83
CA TYR A 422 14.74 -21.54 13.09
C TYR A 422 15.30 -22.47 14.18
N GLU A 423 15.44 -21.95 15.40
CA GLU A 423 15.65 -22.71 16.62
C GLU A 423 14.62 -22.27 17.67
N LEU A 424 13.79 -23.20 18.15
CA LEU A 424 12.77 -22.96 19.16
C LEU A 424 13.07 -23.76 20.42
N SER A 425 13.03 -23.14 21.59
CA SER A 425 13.24 -23.82 22.88
C SER A 425 12.38 -23.23 23.99
N SER A 426 12.22 -23.97 25.08
CA SER A 426 11.69 -23.45 26.34
C SER A 426 12.83 -23.30 27.36
N PRO A 427 13.29 -22.06 27.66
CA PRO A 427 14.48 -21.83 28.48
C PRO A 427 14.36 -22.32 29.93
N THR A 428 13.15 -22.41 30.47
CA THR A 428 12.90 -22.68 31.90
C THR A 428 12.76 -24.16 32.23
N GLY A 429 12.89 -25.06 31.24
CA GLY A 429 12.69 -26.50 31.40
C GLY A 429 11.22 -26.91 31.38
N GLY A 430 10.97 -28.17 31.05
CA GLY A 430 9.62 -28.71 30.77
C GLY A 430 9.42 -28.98 29.27
N GLU A 431 8.53 -29.92 28.97
CA GLU A 431 8.11 -30.23 27.60
C GLU A 431 6.74 -29.63 27.33
N TYR A 432 6.63 -28.84 26.26
CA TYR A 432 5.40 -28.16 25.87
C TYR A 432 5.08 -28.44 24.41
N GLU A 433 3.90 -29.01 24.16
CA GLU A 433 3.36 -29.14 22.80
C GLU A 433 2.92 -27.78 22.28
N VAL A 434 3.44 -27.33 21.15
CA VAL A 434 3.10 -26.05 20.52
C VAL A 434 2.70 -26.24 19.07
N ARG A 435 1.82 -25.36 18.59
CA ARG A 435 1.47 -25.23 17.18
C ARG A 435 2.11 -23.97 16.62
N PHE A 436 3.36 -24.08 16.22
CA PHE A 436 4.14 -22.98 15.68
C PHE A 436 3.82 -22.79 14.20
N ALA A 437 3.55 -21.56 13.76
CA ALA A 437 3.28 -21.25 12.37
C ALA A 437 4.13 -20.09 11.87
N VAL A 438 4.65 -20.21 10.64
CA VAL A 438 5.38 -19.14 9.95
C VAL A 438 4.50 -18.60 8.82
N GLU A 439 4.07 -17.35 8.95
CA GLU A 439 3.25 -16.67 7.93
C GLU A 439 4.12 -15.94 6.91
N ASN A 440 3.80 -16.12 5.63
CA ASN A 440 4.40 -15.41 4.50
C ASN A 440 3.30 -14.86 3.59
N ASN A 441 3.44 -13.61 3.18
CA ASN A 441 2.44 -12.91 2.37
C ASN A 441 3.09 -12.39 1.08
N PHE A 442 2.60 -12.82 -0.09
CA PHE A 442 3.13 -12.39 -1.38
C PHE A 442 2.02 -11.95 -2.33
N ASN A 443 2.37 -11.18 -3.38
CA ASN A 443 1.40 -10.68 -4.34
C ASN A 443 1.89 -10.73 -5.80
N PHE A 444 1.06 -11.29 -6.69
CA PHE A 444 1.21 -11.22 -8.16
C PHE A 444 0.05 -10.48 -8.86
N GLN A 445 -0.69 -9.67 -8.11
CA GLN A 445 -1.77 -8.75 -8.51
C GLN A 445 -3.08 -9.40 -8.95
N ALA A 446 -3.02 -10.47 -9.74
CA ALA A 446 -4.19 -11.15 -10.28
C ALA A 446 -4.49 -12.42 -9.48
N GLY A 447 -5.49 -12.33 -8.58
CA GLY A 447 -5.89 -13.44 -7.72
C GLY A 447 -6.52 -14.61 -8.48
N HIS A 448 -7.41 -14.30 -9.43
CA HIS A 448 -8.22 -15.28 -10.17
C HIS A 448 -7.90 -15.27 -11.67
N ALA A 449 -6.75 -15.80 -12.04
CA ALA A 449 -6.33 -15.91 -13.44
C ALA A 449 -5.64 -17.25 -13.70
N ASP A 450 -5.89 -17.88 -14.86
CA ASP A 450 -5.42 -19.24 -15.14
C ASP A 450 -3.89 -19.37 -15.23
N ASP A 451 -3.22 -18.28 -15.56
CA ASP A 451 -1.77 -18.10 -15.66
C ASP A 451 -1.12 -17.63 -14.34
N ARG A 452 -1.88 -17.53 -13.25
CA ARG A 452 -1.38 -17.28 -11.90
C ARG A 452 -1.91 -18.33 -10.92
N TYR A 453 -1.02 -19.13 -10.35
CA TYR A 453 -1.46 -20.30 -9.58
C TYR A 453 -0.49 -20.77 -8.50
N LEU A 454 -1.00 -21.63 -7.63
CA LEU A 454 -0.29 -22.29 -6.55
C LEU A 454 0.18 -23.69 -6.97
N VAL A 455 1.39 -24.07 -6.53
CA VAL A 455 1.96 -25.41 -6.67
C VAL A 455 2.38 -25.90 -5.29
N ILE A 456 1.90 -27.08 -4.88
CA ILE A 456 2.17 -27.69 -3.57
C ILE A 456 3.01 -28.95 -3.82
N ASP A 457 4.21 -29.02 -3.25
CA ASP A 457 5.10 -30.18 -3.40
C ASP A 457 5.30 -30.70 -4.84
N ARG A 458 5.31 -29.78 -5.82
CA ARG A 458 5.40 -30.00 -7.28
C ARG A 458 4.09 -30.35 -7.99
N GLU A 459 2.98 -30.46 -7.29
CA GLU A 459 1.67 -30.70 -7.88
C GLU A 459 0.85 -29.39 -7.95
N ARG A 460 0.15 -29.19 -9.07
CA ARG A 460 -0.83 -28.10 -9.23
C ARG A 460 -2.22 -28.66 -8.93
N PRO A 461 -2.87 -28.29 -7.82
CA PRO A 461 -4.25 -28.71 -7.55
C PRO A 461 -5.23 -28.19 -8.60
N ALA A 462 -6.42 -28.80 -8.69
CA ALA A 462 -7.45 -28.37 -9.65
C ALA A 462 -7.96 -26.95 -9.37
N ASN A 463 -8.16 -26.57 -8.11
CA ASN A 463 -8.43 -25.20 -7.69
C ASN A 463 -7.16 -24.62 -7.07
N SER A 464 -6.33 -23.99 -7.90
CA SER A 464 -5.02 -23.49 -7.51
C SER A 464 -4.86 -21.99 -7.77
N TYR A 465 -5.94 -21.23 -7.91
CA TYR A 465 -5.84 -19.77 -8.10
C TYR A 465 -5.13 -19.11 -6.91
N LEU A 466 -4.46 -17.99 -7.12
CA LEU A 466 -3.80 -17.28 -6.02
C LEU A 466 -4.78 -16.77 -4.97
N ASP A 467 -6.04 -16.55 -5.37
CA ASP A 467 -7.11 -16.19 -4.45
C ASP A 467 -7.90 -17.38 -3.87
N SER A 468 -7.43 -18.60 -4.10
CA SER A 468 -8.01 -19.80 -3.50
C SER A 468 -7.61 -19.99 -2.03
N THR A 469 -8.46 -20.70 -1.31
CA THR A 469 -8.24 -21.09 0.08
C THR A 469 -8.03 -22.60 0.17
N GLY A 470 -7.05 -23.06 0.94
CA GLY A 470 -6.75 -24.50 1.04
C GLY A 470 -5.89 -24.88 2.24
N MET A 471 -5.94 -26.18 2.58
CA MET A 471 -5.18 -26.83 3.64
C MET A 471 -4.53 -28.10 3.11
N HIS A 472 -3.26 -28.29 3.41
CA HIS A 472 -2.46 -29.44 2.99
C HIS A 472 -1.73 -29.99 4.22
N ASP A 473 -2.12 -31.16 4.74
CA ASP A 473 -1.72 -31.61 6.08
C ASP A 473 -0.24 -32.00 6.23
N GLU A 474 0.34 -32.55 5.17
CA GLU A 474 1.75 -33.00 5.14
C GLU A 474 2.40 -32.54 3.84
N ALA A 475 2.84 -31.29 3.81
CA ALA A 475 3.52 -30.70 2.67
C ALA A 475 4.88 -30.11 3.06
N TYR A 476 5.83 -30.11 2.12
CA TYR A 476 7.16 -29.53 2.30
C TYR A 476 7.26 -28.11 1.77
N GLY A 477 6.46 -27.71 0.78
CA GLY A 477 6.53 -26.37 0.25
C GLY A 477 5.35 -25.98 -0.63
N LEU A 478 5.20 -24.67 -0.79
CA LEU A 478 4.23 -24.05 -1.67
C LEU A 478 4.93 -23.00 -2.53
N ALA A 479 4.62 -22.98 -3.82
CA ALA A 479 5.05 -21.96 -4.76
C ALA A 479 3.85 -21.18 -5.32
N MET A 480 3.98 -19.87 -5.40
CA MET A 480 3.12 -18.98 -6.19
C MET A 480 3.82 -18.72 -7.53
N VAL A 481 3.09 -18.90 -8.63
CA VAL A 481 3.61 -18.80 -10.00
C VAL A 481 2.81 -17.74 -10.76
N ASP A 482 3.50 -16.87 -11.51
CA ASP A 482 2.96 -15.91 -12.47
C ASP A 482 3.59 -16.17 -13.85
N ASP A 483 2.93 -16.99 -14.67
CA ASP A 483 3.39 -17.33 -16.02
C ASP A 483 3.41 -16.11 -16.94
N TYR A 484 2.53 -15.13 -16.73
CA TYR A 484 2.48 -13.90 -17.53
C TYR A 484 3.78 -13.11 -17.42
N ARG A 485 4.40 -13.08 -16.23
CA ARG A 485 5.71 -12.43 -16.01
C ARG A 485 6.88 -13.41 -16.01
N SER A 486 6.59 -14.71 -16.07
CA SER A 486 7.56 -15.79 -15.88
C SER A 486 8.28 -15.70 -14.52
N LEU A 487 7.57 -15.29 -13.47
CA LEU A 487 8.08 -15.13 -12.10
C LEU A 487 7.40 -16.06 -11.10
N ALA A 488 8.17 -16.54 -10.14
CA ALA A 488 7.65 -17.34 -9.05
C ALA A 488 8.34 -17.03 -7.72
N VAL A 489 7.66 -17.36 -6.63
CA VAL A 489 8.21 -17.42 -5.28
C VAL A 489 7.74 -18.69 -4.61
N ALA A 490 8.62 -19.36 -3.90
CA ALA A 490 8.31 -20.57 -3.15
C ALA A 490 8.91 -20.53 -1.76
N VAL A 491 8.17 -21.05 -0.80
CA VAL A 491 8.65 -21.30 0.56
C VAL A 491 8.62 -22.81 0.80
N GLY A 492 9.80 -23.39 0.92
CA GLY A 492 10.02 -24.80 1.24
C GLY A 492 10.51 -25.00 2.67
N SER A 493 10.37 -26.22 3.17
CA SER A 493 10.75 -26.67 4.50
C SER A 493 11.57 -27.96 4.43
N ASP A 494 12.45 -28.16 5.41
CA ASP A 494 13.24 -29.38 5.56
C ASP A 494 12.46 -30.55 6.17
N ARG A 495 11.22 -30.32 6.57
CA ARG A 495 10.31 -31.31 7.17
C ARG A 495 8.87 -31.05 6.75
N PRO A 496 7.99 -32.07 6.83
CA PRO A 496 6.59 -31.88 6.52
C PRO A 496 5.93 -30.91 7.52
N ALA A 497 5.03 -30.08 7.01
CA ALA A 497 4.20 -29.14 7.75
C ALA A 497 2.77 -29.20 7.23
N ALA A 498 1.80 -28.79 8.06
CA ALA A 498 0.51 -28.42 7.52
C ALA A 498 0.66 -27.06 6.83
N ILE A 499 0.40 -26.97 5.53
CA ILE A 499 0.44 -25.73 4.76
C ILE A 499 -0.96 -25.22 4.54
N TRP A 500 -1.25 -24.01 5.03
CA TRP A 500 -2.52 -23.32 4.80
C TRP A 500 -2.29 -22.13 3.87
N HIS A 501 -3.23 -21.88 2.96
CA HIS A 501 -3.23 -20.65 2.16
C HIS A 501 -4.62 -20.02 2.08
N LEU A 502 -4.64 -18.69 2.01
CA LEU A 502 -5.86 -17.89 1.92
C LEU A 502 -5.58 -16.52 1.26
N PRO A 503 -6.57 -15.94 0.54
CA PRO A 503 -6.43 -14.62 -0.06
C PRO A 503 -6.50 -13.51 0.98
N ILE A 504 -5.79 -12.42 0.68
CA ILE A 504 -5.98 -11.12 1.30
C ILE A 504 -6.84 -10.28 0.37
N PHE A 505 -8.06 -9.98 0.79
CA PHE A 505 -8.96 -9.07 0.10
C PHE A 505 -9.19 -7.80 0.90
N THR A 506 -9.18 -6.66 0.23
CA THR A 506 -9.65 -5.38 0.79
C THR A 506 -10.90 -4.91 0.07
N VAL A 507 -11.71 -4.10 0.74
CA VAL A 507 -12.88 -3.45 0.14
C VAL A 507 -12.54 -1.99 -0.10
N SER A 508 -12.41 -1.59 -1.36
CA SER A 508 -12.01 -0.23 -1.74
C SER A 508 -13.15 0.49 -2.45
N LEU A 509 -13.21 1.81 -2.28
CA LEU A 509 -14.11 2.67 -3.04
C LEU A 509 -13.44 3.13 -4.34
N SER A 510 -14.12 2.89 -5.47
CA SER A 510 -13.78 3.44 -6.79
C SER A 510 -14.86 4.43 -7.26
N GLU A 511 -14.59 5.13 -8.35
CA GLU A 511 -15.57 5.97 -9.05
C GLU A 511 -16.81 5.20 -9.53
N GLY A 512 -16.70 3.88 -9.68
CA GLY A 512 -17.81 3.00 -10.02
C GLY A 512 -18.54 2.40 -8.81
N GLY A 513 -18.07 2.62 -7.59
CA GLY A 513 -18.64 2.03 -6.37
C GLY A 513 -17.66 1.14 -5.58
N PHE A 514 -18.19 0.38 -4.63
CA PHE A 514 -17.38 -0.52 -3.80
C PHE A 514 -16.97 -1.78 -4.55
N GLU A 515 -15.69 -2.15 -4.42
CA GLU A 515 -15.09 -3.31 -5.07
C GLU A 515 -14.21 -4.09 -4.09
N LYS A 516 -14.22 -5.41 -4.26
CA LYS A 516 -13.26 -6.29 -3.60
C LYS A 516 -11.98 -6.34 -4.42
N VAL A 517 -10.84 -6.05 -3.79
CA VAL A 517 -9.53 -6.02 -4.44
C VAL A 517 -8.60 -7.05 -3.81
N TYR A 518 -8.04 -7.93 -4.62
CA TYR A 518 -7.03 -8.89 -4.20
C TYR A 518 -5.70 -8.20 -3.90
N GLN A 519 -5.12 -8.44 -2.72
CA GLN A 519 -3.90 -7.81 -2.24
C GLN A 519 -2.74 -8.77 -2.00
N GLY A 520 -2.97 -10.08 -2.18
CA GLY A 520 -1.95 -11.11 -2.00
C GLY A 520 -2.51 -12.42 -1.47
N THR A 521 -1.65 -13.42 -1.35
CA THR A 521 -1.95 -14.71 -0.72
C THR A 521 -1.12 -14.82 0.55
N THR A 522 -1.78 -15.19 1.63
CA THR A 522 -1.13 -15.67 2.86
C THR A 522 -0.80 -17.14 2.71
N ILE A 523 0.42 -17.53 3.07
CA ILE A 523 0.91 -18.91 3.15
C ILE A 523 1.43 -19.14 4.57
N LEU A 524 0.92 -20.17 5.24
CA LEU A 524 1.28 -20.55 6.60
C LEU A 524 1.89 -21.95 6.59
N HIS A 525 3.13 -22.09 7.08
CA HIS A 525 3.71 -23.39 7.39
C HIS A 525 3.53 -23.67 8.87
N ILE A 526 2.72 -24.68 9.22
CA ILE A 526 2.28 -24.96 10.57
C ILE A 526 2.87 -26.28 11.06
N TYR A 527 3.55 -26.23 12.21
CA TYR A 527 4.25 -27.33 12.83
C TYR A 527 3.66 -27.64 14.20
N ARG A 528 3.40 -28.92 14.48
CA ARG A 528 3.21 -29.41 15.85
C ARG A 528 4.55 -29.85 16.40
N LEU A 529 5.02 -29.19 17.46
CA LEU A 529 6.36 -29.37 18.01
C LEU A 529 6.29 -29.58 19.52
N THR A 530 7.15 -30.43 20.05
CA THR A 530 7.48 -30.46 21.47
C THR A 530 8.67 -29.52 21.72
N LEU A 531 8.46 -28.46 22.51
CA LEU A 531 9.54 -27.58 22.95
C LEU A 531 10.11 -28.08 24.27
N SER A 532 11.43 -28.14 24.35
CA SER A 532 12.19 -28.46 25.57
C SER A 532 13.32 -27.45 25.77
N SER A 533 14.17 -27.65 26.77
CA SER A 533 15.42 -26.87 26.90
C SER A 533 16.38 -27.07 25.72
N SER A 534 16.29 -28.21 25.03
CA SER A 534 17.06 -28.47 23.81
C SER A 534 16.34 -27.86 22.60
N PRO A 535 17.01 -27.02 21.79
CA PRO A 535 16.35 -26.36 20.67
C PRO A 535 15.88 -27.33 19.59
N THR A 536 14.60 -27.23 19.25
CA THR A 536 13.99 -27.83 18.07
C THR A 536 14.31 -26.96 16.86
N LYS A 537 14.90 -27.55 15.82
CA LYS A 537 15.36 -26.83 14.63
C LYS A 537 14.40 -27.03 13.47
N ILE A 538 14.16 -26.01 12.66
CA ILE A 538 13.40 -26.08 11.40
C ILE A 538 14.17 -25.25 10.38
N ASN A 539 14.37 -25.77 9.17
CA ASN A 539 15.00 -24.98 8.11
C ASN A 539 13.99 -24.72 7.01
N LEU A 540 13.69 -23.44 6.79
CA LEU A 540 12.92 -22.99 5.65
C LEU A 540 13.85 -22.47 4.57
N SER A 541 13.36 -22.44 3.34
CA SER A 541 13.99 -21.70 2.26
C SER A 541 12.97 -20.96 1.42
N LEU A 542 13.24 -19.69 1.17
CA LEU A 542 12.54 -18.89 0.19
C LEU A 542 13.36 -18.86 -1.10
N VAL A 543 12.75 -19.32 -2.20
CA VAL A 543 13.35 -19.29 -3.54
C VAL A 543 12.49 -18.40 -4.42
N ALA A 544 13.09 -17.43 -5.09
CA ALA A 544 12.35 -16.52 -5.95
C ALA A 544 13.18 -16.06 -7.16
N GLY A 545 12.48 -15.78 -8.26
CA GLY A 545 13.09 -15.46 -9.55
C GLY A 545 12.21 -16.00 -10.67
N THR A 546 12.84 -16.57 -11.69
CA THR A 546 12.10 -17.13 -12.84
C THR A 546 11.35 -18.42 -12.49
N ASN A 547 10.24 -18.72 -13.18
CA ASN A 547 9.44 -19.94 -12.95
C ASN A 547 10.30 -21.21 -12.99
N GLN A 548 11.19 -21.29 -13.98
CA GLN A 548 12.06 -22.46 -14.16
C GLN A 548 13.03 -22.63 -12.99
N GLU A 549 13.71 -21.56 -12.57
CA GLU A 549 14.65 -21.61 -11.44
C GLU A 549 13.94 -22.01 -10.15
N VAL A 550 12.77 -21.41 -9.87
CA VAL A 550 12.03 -21.62 -8.63
C VAL A 550 11.49 -23.04 -8.56
N LEU A 551 10.77 -23.51 -9.58
CA LEU A 551 10.17 -24.84 -9.57
C LEU A 551 11.22 -25.97 -9.55
N GLN A 552 12.41 -25.73 -10.10
CA GLN A 552 13.53 -26.68 -10.00
C GLN A 552 14.17 -26.71 -8.61
N ARG A 553 14.40 -25.54 -7.99
CA ARG A 553 15.15 -25.40 -6.74
C ARG A 553 14.27 -25.58 -5.49
N ALA A 554 13.04 -25.09 -5.50
CA ALA A 554 12.16 -25.03 -4.33
C ALA A 554 11.81 -26.41 -3.77
N PHE A 555 11.76 -27.43 -4.63
CA PHE A 555 11.40 -28.79 -4.23
C PHE A 555 12.58 -29.76 -4.29
N ALA A 556 13.80 -29.32 -4.61
CA ALA A 556 14.97 -30.18 -4.81
C ALA A 556 15.41 -30.96 -3.54
N THR A 557 15.04 -30.49 -2.35
CA THR A 557 15.36 -31.15 -1.07
C THR A 557 14.50 -32.37 -0.75
N GLN A 558 13.41 -32.62 -1.48
CA GLN A 558 12.53 -33.79 -1.27
C GLN A 558 13.17 -35.14 -1.68
N THR A 559 14.36 -35.14 -2.28
CA THR A 559 15.00 -36.36 -2.84
C THR A 559 16.01 -37.06 -1.92
N VAL A 560 16.21 -36.61 -0.68
CA VAL A 560 17.16 -37.26 0.25
C VAL A 560 16.41 -37.85 1.43
N GLY A 561 15.71 -38.95 1.20
CA GLY A 561 14.97 -39.65 2.24
C GLY A 561 13.92 -40.62 1.72
N SER A 562 14.30 -41.53 0.82
CA SER A 562 13.55 -42.77 0.55
C SER A 562 14.37 -43.97 0.99
#